data_AF-D5MIB0-F1
#
_entry.id   AF-D5MIB0-F1
#
_cell.length_a   1.000
_cell.length_b   1.000
_cell.length_c   1.000
_cell.angle_alpha   90.00
_cell.angle_beta   90.00
_cell.angle_gamma   90.00
#
_symmetry.space_group_name_H-M   'P 1'
#
loop_
_entity.id
_entity.type
_entity.pdbx_description
1 polymer ?
#
loop_
_entity_poly.entity_id
_entity_poly.type
_entity_poly.pdbx_seq_one_letter_code
_entity_poly.pdbx_strand_id
1 'polypeptide(L)'
;MQSGGRHKRFDAFWKKVELKIHRHQAIRNNRFCAWFSRGKANTDQVIHFLEQFAVFSKHFVPIQAKRVARATNLESEKLARHILVNECGVRLGPDKSPENQPFRTEWAHIEWLRETCAPLKLDPERLGNWRTATPPTRRFLVELEKAYGSLDWRLAGGASYGIETWAAWGIGKGEEAESRNFWKQLIIGLKGYNETQRLAYGLEPVPLGFFEHHFELETGHGENVYGELRETFSHPKFDEDKFIEGGRRALDALYIFWDGLNSARKALA
;
A
#
# COMPACT_ATOMS: atom_id res chain seq x y z
N MET A 1 17.77 23.17 -28.78
CA MET A 1 18.64 21.98 -28.62
C MET A 1 18.63 21.38 -27.22
N GLN A 2 18.35 22.12 -26.14
CA GLN A 2 18.34 21.57 -24.76
C GLN A 2 17.17 20.61 -24.44
N SER A 3 16.01 20.74 -25.09
CA SER A 3 14.84 19.87 -24.83
C SER A 3 15.07 18.41 -25.27
N GLY A 4 15.65 18.18 -26.45
CA GLY A 4 15.87 16.84 -26.99
C GLY A 4 16.84 15.97 -26.18
N GLY A 5 17.85 16.58 -25.54
CA GLY A 5 18.78 15.86 -24.65
C GLY A 5 18.12 15.44 -23.34
N ARG A 6 17.25 16.28 -22.77
CA ARG A 6 16.51 15.98 -21.53
C ARG A 6 15.49 14.87 -21.72
N HIS A 7 14.77 14.86 -22.85
CA HIS A 7 13.87 13.76 -23.22
C HIS A 7 14.61 12.43 -23.30
N LYS A 8 15.71 12.35 -24.04
CA LYS A 8 16.52 11.12 -24.14
C LYS A 8 17.04 10.61 -22.78
N ARG A 9 17.41 11.53 -21.87
CA ARG A 9 17.83 11.16 -20.50
C ARG A 9 16.68 10.59 -19.70
N PHE A 10 15.50 11.21 -19.76
CA PHE A 10 14.32 10.68 -19.08
C PHE A 10 13.91 9.32 -19.63
N ASP A 11 13.93 9.11 -20.94
CA ASP A 11 13.60 7.81 -21.56
C ASP A 11 14.56 6.70 -21.10
N ALA A 12 15.85 7.02 -20.97
CA ALA A 12 16.85 6.08 -20.46
C ALA A 12 16.60 5.75 -18.97
N PHE A 13 16.26 6.75 -18.16
CA PHE A 13 15.90 6.57 -16.76
C PHE A 13 14.60 5.77 -16.60
N TRP A 14 13.58 6.05 -17.40
CA TRP A 14 12.30 5.32 -17.41
C TRP A 14 12.51 3.82 -17.65
N LYS A 15 13.37 3.44 -18.60
CA LYS A 15 13.72 2.03 -18.83
C LYS A 15 14.36 1.38 -17.59
N LYS A 16 15.14 2.13 -16.79
CA LYS A 16 15.66 1.62 -15.51
C LYS A 16 14.53 1.42 -14.49
N VAL A 17 13.59 2.36 -14.40
CA VAL A 17 12.41 2.26 -13.53
C VAL A 17 11.57 1.03 -13.89
N GLU A 18 11.24 0.85 -15.17
CA GLU A 18 10.51 -0.32 -15.65
C GLU A 18 11.22 -1.64 -15.29
N LEU A 19 12.55 -1.67 -15.46
CA LEU A 19 13.33 -2.88 -15.21
C LEU A 19 13.49 -3.19 -13.72
N LYS A 20 13.72 -2.17 -12.89
CA LYS A 20 14.16 -2.32 -11.49
C LYS A 20 13.02 -2.18 -10.47
N ILE A 21 11.96 -1.45 -10.81
CA ILE A 21 10.81 -1.21 -9.93
C ILE A 21 9.59 -1.99 -10.45
N HIS A 22 9.13 -1.74 -11.69
CA HIS A 22 7.85 -2.31 -12.18
C HIS A 22 7.85 -3.83 -12.36
N ARG A 23 9.02 -4.45 -12.47
CA ARG A 23 9.18 -5.91 -12.55
C ARG A 23 9.33 -6.58 -11.19
N HIS A 24 9.26 -5.83 -10.10
CA HIS A 24 9.43 -6.37 -8.77
C HIS A 24 8.35 -7.41 -8.44
N GLN A 25 8.70 -8.44 -7.68
CA GLN A 25 7.80 -9.56 -7.37
C GLN A 25 6.60 -9.14 -6.52
N ALA A 26 6.78 -8.17 -5.62
CA ALA A 26 5.67 -7.58 -4.85
C ALA A 26 4.56 -6.99 -5.74
N ILE A 27 4.91 -6.55 -6.96
CA ILE A 27 3.99 -6.00 -7.96
C ILE A 27 3.42 -7.11 -8.84
N ARG A 28 4.29 -7.91 -9.47
CA ARG A 28 3.87 -8.82 -10.56
C ARG A 28 3.50 -10.22 -10.12
N ASN A 29 3.97 -10.67 -8.96
CA ASN A 29 3.85 -12.07 -8.54
C ASN A 29 3.64 -12.19 -7.03
N ASN A 30 2.64 -11.47 -6.51
CA ASN A 30 2.24 -11.61 -5.12
C ASN A 30 1.51 -12.95 -4.91
N ARG A 31 2.26 -13.96 -4.44
CA ARG A 31 1.76 -15.34 -4.24
C ARG A 31 0.66 -15.43 -3.20
N PHE A 32 0.68 -14.56 -2.18
CA PHE A 32 -0.38 -14.54 -1.18
C PHE A 32 -1.69 -14.07 -1.82
N CYS A 33 -1.70 -12.89 -2.45
CA CYS A 33 -2.92 -12.32 -3.03
C CYS A 33 -3.48 -13.18 -4.17
N ALA A 34 -2.63 -13.73 -5.05
CA ALA A 34 -3.06 -14.63 -6.12
C ALA A 34 -3.66 -15.96 -5.61
N TRP A 35 -3.23 -16.44 -4.44
CA TRP A 35 -3.87 -17.58 -3.78
C TRP A 35 -5.17 -17.16 -3.10
N PHE A 36 -5.15 -16.03 -2.39
CA PHE A 36 -6.26 -15.53 -1.59
C PHE A 36 -7.48 -15.22 -2.46
N SER A 37 -7.27 -14.67 -3.65
CA SER A 37 -8.31 -14.39 -4.65
C SER A 37 -9.02 -15.63 -5.20
N ARG A 38 -8.62 -16.84 -4.80
CA ARG A 38 -9.39 -18.06 -5.10
C ARG A 38 -10.63 -18.20 -4.23
N GLY A 39 -10.77 -17.39 -3.18
CA GLY A 39 -11.96 -17.34 -2.33
C GLY A 39 -12.12 -18.54 -1.38
N LYS A 40 -11.04 -19.29 -1.13
CA LYS A 40 -11.05 -20.55 -0.36
C LYS A 40 -10.23 -20.50 0.93
N ALA A 41 -9.96 -19.30 1.44
CA ALA A 41 -9.27 -19.16 2.72
C ALA A 41 -10.18 -19.66 3.86
N ASN A 42 -9.61 -20.38 4.82
CA ASN A 42 -10.31 -20.74 6.06
C ASN A 42 -10.31 -19.55 7.04
N THR A 43 -11.08 -19.67 8.13
CA THR A 43 -11.22 -18.62 9.14
C THR A 43 -9.89 -18.22 9.78
N ASP A 44 -9.02 -19.17 10.12
CA ASP A 44 -7.73 -18.88 10.76
C ASP A 44 -6.78 -18.12 9.83
N GLN A 45 -6.78 -18.46 8.53
CA GLN A 45 -6.01 -17.75 7.51
C GLN A 45 -6.50 -16.31 7.33
N VAL A 46 -7.82 -16.07 7.36
CA VAL A 46 -8.39 -14.72 7.27
C VAL A 46 -8.10 -13.91 8.53
N ILE A 47 -8.26 -14.49 9.71
CA ILE A 47 -7.91 -13.85 10.99
C ILE A 47 -6.44 -13.44 10.97
N HIS A 48 -5.54 -14.37 10.64
CA HIS A 48 -4.12 -14.08 10.60
C HIS A 48 -3.79 -12.94 9.63
N PHE A 49 -4.38 -12.98 8.43
CA PHE A 49 -4.22 -11.90 7.45
C PHE A 49 -4.66 -10.55 8.01
N LEU A 50 -5.87 -10.45 8.54
CA LEU A 50 -6.43 -9.20 9.05
C LEU A 50 -5.66 -8.66 10.26
N GLU A 51 -5.23 -9.52 11.18
CA GLU A 51 -4.40 -9.12 12.32
C GLU A 51 -3.09 -8.47 11.85
N GLN A 52 -2.38 -9.11 10.90
CA GLN A 52 -1.11 -8.59 10.40
C GLN A 52 -1.29 -7.35 9.52
N PHE A 53 -2.37 -7.28 8.75
CA PHE A 53 -2.71 -6.11 7.94
C PHE A 53 -3.07 -4.90 8.81
N ALA A 54 -3.77 -5.12 9.93
CA ALA A 54 -4.04 -4.08 10.91
C ALA A 54 -2.76 -3.52 11.56
N VAL A 55 -1.76 -4.37 11.83
CA VAL A 55 -0.43 -3.91 12.28
C VAL A 55 0.21 -3.03 11.21
N PHE A 56 0.18 -3.43 9.94
CA PHE A 56 0.67 -2.59 8.86
C PHE A 56 -0.03 -1.23 8.84
N SER A 57 -1.36 -1.20 8.72
CA SER A 57 -2.14 0.04 8.63
C SER A 57 -1.86 0.98 9.80
N LYS A 58 -1.90 0.49 11.05
CA LYS A 58 -1.68 1.34 12.23
C LYS A 58 -0.24 1.88 12.33
N HIS A 59 0.76 1.10 11.93
CA HIS A 59 2.17 1.51 12.00
C HIS A 59 2.65 2.26 10.76
N PHE A 60 1.85 2.32 9.70
CA PHE A 60 2.11 3.22 8.58
C PHE A 60 2.01 4.70 9.00
N VAL A 61 1.09 5.05 9.90
CA VAL A 61 0.93 6.43 10.43
C VAL A 61 2.23 7.05 10.97
N PRO A 62 2.97 6.45 11.92
CA PRO A 62 4.23 7.03 12.38
C PRO A 62 5.33 7.05 11.31
N ILE A 63 5.31 6.11 10.35
CA ILE A 63 6.24 6.11 9.21
C ILE A 63 5.92 7.28 8.27
N GLN A 64 4.63 7.53 8.00
CA GLN A 64 4.14 8.67 7.23
C GLN A 64 4.47 10.00 7.91
N ALA A 65 4.33 10.10 9.23
CA ALA A 65 4.72 11.29 9.98
C ALA A 65 6.22 11.60 9.85
N LYS A 66 7.08 10.57 9.85
CA LYS A 66 8.51 10.74 9.55
C LYS A 66 8.72 11.29 8.14
N ARG A 67 7.95 10.83 7.15
CA ARG A 67 8.02 11.38 5.79
C ARG A 67 7.63 12.86 5.73
N VAL A 68 6.57 13.28 6.44
CA VAL A 68 6.20 14.70 6.56
C VAL A 68 7.35 15.51 7.14
N ALA A 69 7.86 15.09 8.31
CA ALA A 69 8.92 15.82 9.02
C ALA A 69 10.26 15.85 8.28
N ARG A 70 10.46 14.98 7.28
CA ARG A 70 11.71 14.83 6.52
C ARG A 70 11.57 15.28 5.07
N ALA A 71 10.42 15.81 4.66
CA ALA A 71 10.22 16.37 3.34
C ALA A 71 11.17 17.56 3.13
N THR A 72 11.73 17.67 1.92
CA THR A 72 12.73 18.71 1.60
C THR A 72 12.20 19.80 0.68
N ASN A 73 10.91 19.75 0.35
CA ASN A 73 10.21 20.79 -0.37
C ASN A 73 8.73 20.82 0.05
N LEU A 74 8.08 21.97 -0.14
CA LEU A 74 6.73 22.25 0.36
C LEU A 74 5.67 21.35 -0.29
N GLU A 75 5.78 21.04 -1.58
CA GLU A 75 4.80 20.20 -2.28
C GLU A 75 4.85 18.75 -1.79
N SER A 76 6.04 18.17 -1.66
CA SER A 76 6.20 16.83 -1.09
C SER A 76 5.77 16.78 0.38
N GLU A 77 5.97 17.84 1.15
CA GLU A 77 5.49 17.92 2.53
C GLU A 77 3.96 17.95 2.58
N LYS A 78 3.34 18.77 1.72
CA LYS A 78 1.89 18.90 1.61
C LYS A 78 1.23 17.56 1.24
N LEU A 79 1.72 16.90 0.19
CA LEU A 79 1.23 15.57 -0.22
C LEU A 79 1.40 14.54 0.90
N ALA A 80 2.56 14.52 1.56
CA ALA A 80 2.78 13.63 2.69
C ALA A 80 1.82 13.93 3.87
N ARG A 81 1.49 15.20 4.11
CA ARG A 81 0.54 15.60 5.15
C ARG A 81 -0.87 15.16 4.79
N HIS A 82 -1.26 15.27 3.51
CA HIS A 82 -2.57 14.82 3.03
C HIS A 82 -2.79 13.33 3.31
N ILE A 83 -1.80 12.50 2.98
CA ILE A 83 -1.83 11.07 3.31
C ILE A 83 -1.93 10.87 4.83
N LEU A 84 -1.09 11.56 5.61
CA LEU A 84 -1.07 11.40 7.07
C LEU A 84 -2.43 11.68 7.72
N VAL A 85 -3.06 12.79 7.37
CA VAL A 85 -4.35 13.16 7.97
C VAL A 85 -5.48 12.26 7.48
N ASN A 86 -5.38 11.73 6.26
CA ASN A 86 -6.33 10.75 5.76
C ASN A 86 -6.28 9.43 6.53
N GLU A 87 -5.09 8.88 6.72
CA GLU A 87 -4.87 7.69 7.56
C GLU A 87 -5.42 7.88 8.99
N CYS A 88 -5.34 9.11 9.52
CA CYS A 88 -5.79 9.49 10.86
C CYS A 88 -7.29 9.81 10.99
N GLY A 89 -8.05 9.90 9.90
CA GLY A 89 -9.50 10.11 9.96
C GLY A 89 -10.03 11.43 9.39
N VAL A 90 -9.31 12.03 8.45
CA VAL A 90 -9.84 13.07 7.57
C VAL A 90 -10.20 12.44 6.22
N ARG A 91 -11.46 12.51 5.79
CA ARG A 91 -11.83 11.97 4.47
C ARG A 91 -11.23 12.80 3.35
N LEU A 92 -11.12 12.20 2.17
CA LEU A 92 -10.80 12.94 0.95
C LEU A 92 -12.10 13.52 0.36
N GLY A 93 -12.03 14.79 -0.06
CA GLY A 93 -13.09 15.49 -0.76
C GLY A 93 -13.17 15.11 -2.24
N PRO A 94 -14.05 15.77 -3.01
CA PRO A 94 -14.20 15.54 -4.45
C PRO A 94 -12.93 15.80 -5.27
N ASP A 95 -12.05 16.68 -4.76
CA ASP A 95 -10.73 17.00 -5.34
C ASP A 95 -9.64 15.96 -4.98
N LYS A 96 -10.03 14.89 -4.28
CA LYS A 96 -9.14 13.87 -3.71
C LYS A 96 -8.13 14.40 -2.70
N SER A 97 -8.40 15.55 -2.08
CA SER A 97 -7.59 16.09 -0.98
C SER A 97 -8.38 16.10 0.34
N PRO A 98 -7.69 16.06 1.50
CA PRO A 98 -8.34 16.19 2.80
C PRO A 98 -8.63 17.65 3.18
N GLU A 99 -8.35 18.61 2.30
CA GLU A 99 -8.55 20.02 2.59
C GLU A 99 -10.04 20.33 2.80
N ASN A 100 -10.33 21.15 3.81
CA ASN A 100 -11.69 21.51 4.22
C ASN A 100 -12.60 20.33 4.62
N GLN A 101 -12.05 19.14 4.84
CA GLN A 101 -12.82 17.98 5.29
C GLN A 101 -12.79 17.86 6.82
N PRO A 102 -13.90 17.41 7.45
CA PRO A 102 -13.93 17.27 8.90
C PRO A 102 -13.08 16.08 9.35
N PHE A 103 -12.52 16.19 10.56
CA PHE A 103 -11.88 15.09 11.25
C PHE A 103 -12.93 14.27 12.02
N ARG A 104 -12.81 12.94 11.97
CA ARG A 104 -13.49 12.00 12.88
C ARG A 104 -12.58 10.84 13.23
N THR A 105 -12.53 10.48 14.50
CA THR A 105 -11.75 9.34 14.98
C THR A 105 -12.20 8.03 14.31
N GLU A 106 -13.50 7.88 14.07
CA GLU A 106 -14.12 6.70 13.45
C GLU A 106 -13.76 6.55 11.96
N TRP A 107 -13.18 7.60 11.35
CA TRP A 107 -12.75 7.56 9.95
C TRP A 107 -11.29 7.18 9.78
N ALA A 108 -10.54 7.01 10.87
CA ALA A 108 -9.18 6.50 10.76
C ALA A 108 -9.20 5.10 10.14
N HIS A 109 -8.22 4.82 9.29
CA HIS A 109 -8.14 3.57 8.53
C HIS A 109 -8.15 2.32 9.44
N ILE A 110 -7.57 2.43 10.64
CA ILE A 110 -7.59 1.37 11.63
C ILE A 110 -8.99 1.04 12.17
N GLU A 111 -9.90 2.02 12.25
CA GLU A 111 -11.27 1.78 12.71
C GLU A 111 -12.06 0.97 11.68
N TRP A 112 -11.86 1.25 10.40
CA TRP A 112 -12.51 0.47 9.33
C TRP A 112 -12.01 -0.99 9.31
N LEU A 113 -10.73 -1.22 9.61
CA LEU A 113 -10.21 -2.58 9.79
C LEU A 113 -10.80 -3.27 11.03
N ARG A 114 -11.06 -2.54 12.12
CA ARG A 114 -11.77 -3.08 13.30
C ARG A 114 -13.20 -3.47 12.95
N GLU A 115 -13.90 -2.65 12.17
CA GLU A 115 -15.24 -2.98 11.64
C GLU A 115 -15.21 -4.25 10.78
N THR A 116 -14.24 -4.37 9.86
CA THR A 116 -14.03 -5.61 9.09
C THR A 116 -13.82 -6.82 10.00
N CYS A 117 -13.09 -6.65 11.10
CA CYS A 117 -12.76 -7.74 12.03
C CYS A 117 -13.88 -8.07 13.03
N ALA A 118 -14.87 -7.19 13.22
CA ALA A 118 -15.88 -7.35 14.27
C ALA A 118 -16.68 -8.65 14.17
N PRO A 119 -17.14 -9.11 12.97
CA PRO A 119 -17.85 -10.40 12.84
C PRO A 119 -17.00 -11.63 13.19
N LEU A 120 -15.67 -11.48 13.23
CA LEU A 120 -14.72 -12.53 13.61
C LEU A 120 -14.43 -12.54 15.12
N LYS A 121 -15.03 -11.61 15.89
CA LYS A 121 -14.85 -11.47 17.34
C LYS A 121 -13.38 -11.31 17.76
N LEU A 122 -12.59 -10.64 16.93
CA LEU A 122 -11.22 -10.29 17.27
C LEU A 122 -11.20 -9.17 18.31
N ASP A 123 -10.22 -9.23 19.20
CA ASP A 123 -10.02 -8.22 20.22
C ASP A 123 -9.56 -6.89 19.58
N PRO A 124 -10.36 -5.81 19.66
CA PRO A 124 -10.03 -4.53 19.03
C PRO A 124 -8.79 -3.85 19.62
N GLU A 125 -8.39 -4.19 20.85
CA GLU A 125 -7.16 -3.65 21.48
C GLU A 125 -5.89 -4.31 20.93
N ARG A 126 -6.03 -5.54 20.40
CA ARG A 126 -4.94 -6.29 19.77
C ARG A 126 -4.74 -5.95 18.30
N LEU A 127 -5.78 -5.48 17.63
CA LEU A 127 -5.70 -5.05 16.22
C LEU A 127 -4.79 -3.82 16.08
N GLY A 128 -3.76 -3.98 15.25
CA GLY A 128 -2.74 -2.96 15.03
C GLY A 128 -1.62 -2.92 16.08
N ASN A 129 -1.66 -3.78 17.10
CA ASN A 129 -0.66 -3.76 18.17
C ASN A 129 0.70 -4.30 17.68
N TRP A 130 1.79 -3.58 17.94
CA TRP A 130 3.14 -4.04 17.57
C TRP A 130 3.49 -5.41 18.16
N ARG A 131 2.95 -5.73 19.34
CA ARG A 131 3.19 -7.01 20.04
C ARG A 131 2.55 -8.21 19.33
N THR A 132 1.52 -8.00 18.51
CA THR A 132 0.87 -9.07 17.73
C THR A 132 1.46 -9.24 16.35
N ALA A 133 2.40 -8.38 15.96
CA ALA A 133 3.13 -8.49 14.70
C ALA A 133 3.94 -9.79 14.64
N THR A 134 3.94 -10.46 13.50
CA THR A 134 4.85 -11.57 13.22
C THR A 134 6.27 -11.03 12.95
N PRO A 135 7.33 -11.86 13.02
CA PRO A 135 8.67 -11.43 12.66
C PRO A 135 8.76 -10.83 11.23
N PRO A 136 8.13 -11.41 10.18
CA PRO A 136 8.07 -10.77 8.87
C PRO A 136 7.40 -9.39 8.89
N THR A 137 6.24 -9.23 9.55
CA THR A 137 5.54 -7.94 9.64
C THR A 137 6.39 -6.87 10.32
N ARG A 138 7.07 -7.20 11.43
CA ARG A 138 8.01 -6.27 12.09
C ARG A 138 9.16 -5.87 11.18
N ARG A 139 9.77 -6.85 10.50
CA ARG A 139 10.89 -6.58 9.59
C ARG A 139 10.45 -5.70 8.43
N PHE A 140 9.29 -5.96 7.86
CA PHE A 140 8.67 -5.11 6.85
C PHE A 140 8.56 -3.66 7.33
N LEU A 141 7.97 -3.41 8.49
CA LEU A 141 7.76 -2.05 9.00
C LEU A 141 9.09 -1.32 9.27
N VAL A 142 10.09 -2.01 9.82
CA VAL A 142 11.43 -1.45 10.04
C VAL A 142 12.10 -1.10 8.72
N GLU A 143 12.06 -1.99 7.73
CA GLU A 143 12.70 -1.72 6.43
C GLU A 143 11.95 -0.67 5.61
N LEU A 144 10.62 -0.63 5.70
CA LEU A 144 9.80 0.40 5.10
C LEU A 144 10.13 1.77 5.68
N GLU A 145 10.24 1.89 7.00
CA GLU A 145 10.64 3.15 7.65
C GLU A 145 12.01 3.63 7.15
N LYS A 146 12.99 2.73 7.08
CA LYS A 146 14.35 3.08 6.61
C LYS A 146 14.37 3.57 5.17
N ALA A 147 13.42 3.15 4.34
CA ALA A 147 13.33 3.56 2.94
C ALA A 147 12.41 4.78 2.76
N TYR A 148 11.13 4.59 3.05
CA TYR A 148 10.07 5.57 2.84
C TYR A 148 10.11 6.74 3.83
N GLY A 149 10.45 6.45 5.08
CA GLY A 149 10.66 7.47 6.11
C GLY A 149 12.08 8.04 6.10
N SER A 150 12.93 7.77 5.10
CA SER A 150 14.35 8.16 5.11
C SER A 150 14.58 9.67 5.24
N LEU A 151 15.71 10.07 5.86
CA LEU A 151 16.20 11.46 5.82
C LEU A 151 16.77 11.84 4.45
N ASP A 152 17.18 10.85 3.64
CA ASP A 152 17.57 11.08 2.26
C ASP A 152 16.31 11.14 1.38
N TRP A 153 15.84 12.34 1.09
CA TRP A 153 14.61 12.58 0.32
C TRP A 153 14.61 11.93 -1.06
N ARG A 154 15.78 11.72 -1.68
CA ARG A 154 15.89 11.04 -2.98
C ARG A 154 15.51 9.57 -2.86
N LEU A 155 15.92 8.96 -1.75
CA LEU A 155 15.57 7.59 -1.39
C LEU A 155 14.09 7.50 -0.99
N ALA A 156 13.61 8.43 -0.15
CA ALA A 156 12.21 8.48 0.26
C ALA A 156 11.25 8.70 -0.93
N GLY A 157 11.61 9.58 -1.87
CA GLY A 157 10.85 9.82 -3.10
C GLY A 157 10.78 8.58 -3.98
N GLY A 158 11.90 7.89 -4.16
CA GLY A 158 11.93 6.59 -4.84
C GLY A 158 11.06 5.54 -4.16
N ALA A 159 11.13 5.46 -2.84
CA ALA A 159 10.30 4.56 -2.03
C ALA A 159 8.81 4.86 -2.19
N SER A 160 8.41 6.14 -2.19
CA SER A 160 7.04 6.57 -2.47
C SER A 160 6.53 6.06 -3.80
N TYR A 161 7.30 6.35 -4.85
CA TYR A 161 6.99 5.92 -6.20
C TYR A 161 6.81 4.40 -6.28
N GLY A 162 7.68 3.65 -5.61
CA GLY A 162 7.57 2.18 -5.52
C GLY A 162 6.27 1.72 -4.88
N ILE A 163 5.87 2.31 -3.75
CA ILE A 163 4.64 1.96 -3.03
C ILE A 163 3.40 2.34 -3.84
N GLU A 164 3.34 3.56 -4.39
CA GLU A 164 2.20 4.02 -5.20
C GLU A 164 2.07 3.19 -6.48
N THR A 165 3.19 2.90 -7.16
CA THR A 165 3.18 2.02 -8.33
C THR A 165 2.66 0.62 -7.97
N TRP A 166 3.06 0.08 -6.83
CA TRP A 166 2.55 -1.19 -6.34
C TRP A 166 1.05 -1.12 -6.01
N ALA A 167 0.62 -0.04 -5.36
CA ALA A 167 -0.75 0.16 -4.93
C ALA A 167 -1.72 0.23 -6.12
N ALA A 168 -1.35 1.04 -7.12
CA ALA A 168 -2.15 1.30 -8.31
C ALA A 168 -1.89 0.33 -9.48
N TRP A 169 -1.04 -0.70 -9.31
CA TRP A 169 -0.61 -1.54 -10.44
C TRP A 169 -1.79 -2.21 -11.14
N GLY A 170 -1.93 -1.96 -12.45
CA GLY A 170 -2.97 -2.57 -13.28
C GLY A 170 -4.32 -1.85 -13.26
N ILE A 171 -4.54 -0.89 -12.35
CA ILE A 171 -5.80 -0.14 -12.26
C ILE A 171 -5.98 0.76 -13.49
N GLY A 172 -7.19 0.76 -14.07
CA GLY A 172 -7.51 1.52 -15.28
C GLY A 172 -6.95 0.94 -16.58
N LYS A 173 -6.26 -0.21 -16.53
CA LYS A 173 -5.68 -0.88 -17.71
C LYS A 173 -6.56 -2.02 -18.25
N GLY A 174 -7.83 -2.05 -17.87
CA GLY A 174 -8.80 -3.07 -18.23
C GLY A 174 -8.93 -4.17 -17.17
N GLU A 175 -10.04 -4.92 -17.26
CA GLU A 175 -10.48 -5.89 -16.26
C GLU A 175 -9.41 -6.95 -15.95
N GLU A 176 -8.71 -7.47 -16.96
CA GLU A 176 -7.66 -8.47 -16.75
C GLU A 176 -6.51 -7.92 -15.91
N ALA A 177 -6.05 -6.70 -16.17
CA ALA A 177 -4.98 -6.08 -15.41
C ALA A 177 -5.42 -5.75 -13.98
N GLU A 178 -6.64 -5.25 -13.81
CA GLU A 178 -7.24 -4.96 -12.51
C GLU A 178 -7.42 -6.21 -11.65
N SER A 179 -7.79 -7.34 -12.24
CA SER A 179 -7.92 -8.62 -11.53
C SER A 179 -6.61 -9.10 -10.88
N ARG A 180 -5.47 -8.58 -11.34
CA ARG A 180 -4.13 -8.86 -10.80
C ARG A 180 -3.65 -7.81 -9.81
N ASN A 181 -4.37 -6.71 -9.63
CA ASN A 181 -4.10 -5.75 -8.57
C ASN A 181 -4.35 -6.39 -7.21
N PHE A 182 -3.47 -6.15 -6.25
CA PHE A 182 -3.55 -6.81 -4.95
C PHE A 182 -4.83 -6.41 -4.17
N TRP A 183 -5.28 -5.15 -4.23
CA TRP A 183 -6.54 -4.74 -3.58
C TRP A 183 -7.72 -5.52 -4.16
N LYS A 184 -7.80 -5.62 -5.49
CA LYS A 184 -8.84 -6.40 -6.18
C LYS A 184 -8.81 -7.87 -5.76
N GLN A 185 -7.61 -8.46 -5.67
CA GLN A 185 -7.43 -9.83 -5.21
C GLN A 185 -7.86 -10.05 -3.75
N LEU A 186 -7.58 -9.10 -2.86
CA LEU A 186 -8.05 -9.13 -1.47
C LEU A 186 -9.57 -9.05 -1.39
N ILE A 187 -10.21 -8.15 -2.15
CA ILE A 187 -11.67 -8.03 -2.22
C ILE A 187 -12.30 -9.35 -2.70
N ILE A 188 -11.78 -9.93 -3.80
CA ILE A 188 -12.27 -11.22 -4.32
C ILE A 188 -12.13 -12.32 -3.27
N GLY A 189 -10.97 -12.40 -2.60
CA GLY A 189 -10.73 -13.41 -1.59
C GLY A 189 -11.67 -13.31 -0.38
N LEU A 190 -11.91 -12.10 0.12
CA LEU A 190 -12.85 -11.87 1.22
C LEU A 190 -14.31 -12.11 0.80
N LYS A 191 -14.69 -11.80 -0.44
CA LYS A 191 -16.01 -12.17 -0.99
C LYS A 191 -16.21 -13.69 -0.98
N GLY A 192 -15.24 -14.45 -1.50
CA GLY A 192 -15.31 -15.91 -1.47
C GLY A 192 -15.29 -16.49 -0.05
N TYR A 193 -14.54 -15.90 0.88
CA TYR A 193 -14.59 -16.27 2.30
C TYR A 193 -15.98 -16.02 2.90
N ASN A 194 -16.58 -14.85 2.64
CA ASN A 194 -17.92 -14.53 3.10
C ASN A 194 -18.95 -15.53 2.57
N GLU A 195 -18.89 -15.89 1.29
CA GLU A 195 -19.79 -16.87 0.70
C GLU A 195 -19.61 -18.27 1.33
N THR A 196 -18.37 -18.75 1.42
CA THR A 196 -18.08 -20.17 1.71
C THR A 196 -17.90 -20.49 3.19
N GLN A 197 -17.48 -19.53 4.02
CA GLN A 197 -17.16 -19.74 5.45
C GLN A 197 -18.07 -18.95 6.38
N ARG A 198 -18.83 -17.96 5.86
CA ARG A 198 -19.73 -17.13 6.68
C ARG A 198 -21.18 -17.39 6.35
N LEU A 199 -21.63 -16.93 5.19
CA LEU A 199 -23.04 -16.97 4.77
C LEU A 199 -23.55 -18.41 4.63
N ALA A 200 -22.74 -19.34 4.10
CA ALA A 200 -23.09 -20.76 4.04
C ALA A 200 -23.41 -21.39 5.41
N TYR A 201 -22.95 -20.78 6.50
CA TYR A 201 -23.19 -21.22 7.88
C TYR A 201 -24.09 -20.27 8.68
N GLY A 202 -24.77 -19.33 8.01
CA GLY A 202 -25.65 -18.35 8.67
C GLY A 202 -24.91 -17.33 9.53
N LEU A 203 -23.61 -17.14 9.31
CA LEU A 203 -22.79 -16.15 10.03
C LEU A 203 -22.74 -14.82 9.28
N GLU A 204 -22.60 -13.73 10.03
CA GLU A 204 -22.45 -12.38 9.48
C GLU A 204 -21.18 -12.27 8.62
N PRO A 205 -21.25 -11.72 7.39
CA PRO A 205 -20.09 -11.52 6.54
C PRO A 205 -19.16 -10.44 7.10
N VAL A 206 -17.86 -10.51 6.80
CA VAL A 206 -16.93 -9.42 7.11
C VAL A 206 -17.15 -8.24 6.15
N PRO A 207 -17.25 -6.99 6.66
CA PRO A 207 -17.32 -5.80 5.83
C PRO A 207 -16.11 -5.62 4.91
N LEU A 208 -16.34 -5.16 3.68
CA LEU A 208 -15.29 -4.96 2.67
C LEU A 208 -14.89 -3.50 2.45
N GLY A 209 -15.60 -2.56 3.09
CA GLY A 209 -15.51 -1.12 2.80
C GLY A 209 -14.09 -0.56 2.83
N PHE A 210 -13.25 -1.03 3.76
CA PHE A 210 -11.82 -0.69 3.79
C PHE A 210 -11.12 -0.99 2.47
N PHE A 211 -11.22 -2.23 1.98
CA PHE A 211 -10.50 -2.68 0.80
C PHE A 211 -11.11 -2.09 -0.48
N GLU A 212 -12.44 -1.99 -0.56
CA GLU A 212 -13.13 -1.39 -1.70
C GLU A 212 -12.79 0.09 -1.84
N HIS A 213 -12.74 0.84 -0.73
CA HIS A 213 -12.35 2.24 -0.75
C HIS A 213 -10.90 2.44 -1.22
N HIS A 214 -9.95 1.62 -0.75
CA HIS A 214 -8.56 1.73 -1.19
C HIS A 214 -8.40 1.37 -2.67
N PHE A 215 -9.12 0.38 -3.18
CA PHE A 215 -9.11 0.09 -4.62
C PHE A 215 -9.63 1.28 -5.45
N GLU A 216 -10.73 1.90 -5.03
CA GLU A 216 -11.31 3.05 -5.70
C GLU A 216 -10.41 4.28 -5.61
N LEU A 217 -9.78 4.53 -4.45
CA LEU A 217 -8.86 5.64 -4.25
C LEU A 217 -7.70 5.61 -5.25
N GLU A 218 -7.10 4.44 -5.43
CA GLU A 218 -5.99 4.23 -6.37
C GLU A 218 -6.41 4.34 -7.84
N THR A 219 -7.72 4.43 -8.13
CA THR A 219 -8.22 4.68 -9.48
C THR A 219 -7.87 6.10 -9.93
N GLY A 220 -6.96 6.20 -10.90
CA GLY A 220 -6.38 7.45 -11.39
C GLY A 220 -5.02 7.82 -10.80
N HIS A 221 -4.53 7.11 -9.78
CA HIS A 221 -3.17 7.34 -9.25
C HIS A 221 -2.08 6.96 -10.25
N GLY A 222 -2.31 5.93 -11.08
CA GLY A 222 -1.31 5.46 -12.06
C GLY A 222 -0.90 6.49 -13.12
N GLU A 223 -1.80 7.39 -13.52
CA GLU A 223 -1.49 8.49 -14.47
C GLU A 223 -0.70 9.62 -13.77
N ASN A 224 -1.03 9.90 -12.50
CA ASN A 224 -0.35 10.91 -11.68
C ASN A 224 1.11 10.51 -11.38
N VAL A 225 1.37 9.24 -11.11
CA VAL A 225 2.70 8.71 -10.77
C VAL A 225 3.73 8.93 -11.89
N TYR A 226 3.34 8.90 -13.17
CA TYR A 226 4.25 9.22 -14.28
C TYR A 226 4.56 10.72 -14.36
N GLY A 227 3.56 11.57 -14.15
CA GLY A 227 3.72 13.03 -14.11
C GLY A 227 4.64 13.46 -12.96
N GLU A 228 4.38 12.95 -11.75
CA GLU A 228 5.18 13.20 -10.56
C GLU A 228 6.64 12.73 -10.72
N LEU A 229 6.85 11.61 -11.40
CA LEU A 229 8.20 11.14 -11.72
C LEU A 229 8.94 12.11 -12.65
N ARG A 230 8.25 12.69 -13.66
CA ARG A 230 8.86 13.68 -14.57
C ARG A 230 9.23 14.96 -13.85
N GLU A 231 8.40 15.39 -12.91
CA GLU A 231 8.68 16.54 -12.05
C GLU A 231 9.86 16.26 -11.11
N THR A 232 9.85 15.11 -10.43
CA THR A 232 10.92 14.70 -9.54
C THR A 232 12.26 14.56 -10.28
N PHE A 233 12.26 13.94 -11.47
CA PHE A 233 13.44 13.84 -12.34
C PHE A 233 13.97 15.21 -12.77
N SER A 234 13.09 16.20 -12.81
CA SER A 234 13.43 17.56 -13.21
C SER A 234 14.15 18.37 -12.14
N HIS A 235 14.19 17.87 -10.90
CA HIS A 235 14.85 18.52 -9.79
C HIS A 235 16.39 18.54 -9.98
N PRO A 236 17.08 19.68 -9.75
CA PRO A 236 18.53 19.78 -10.00
C PRO A 236 19.41 18.82 -9.19
N LYS A 237 18.92 18.41 -8.02
CA LYS A 237 19.60 17.44 -7.12
C LYS A 237 19.04 16.02 -7.25
N PHE A 238 18.29 15.72 -8.32
CA PHE A 238 17.80 14.38 -8.57
C PHE A 238 18.96 13.40 -8.75
N ASP A 239 18.81 12.20 -8.19
CA ASP A 239 19.79 11.13 -8.23
C ASP A 239 19.06 9.84 -8.64
N GLU A 240 19.34 9.39 -9.87
CA GLU A 240 18.70 8.22 -10.48
C GLU A 240 18.91 6.96 -9.64
N ASP A 241 20.14 6.76 -9.14
CA ASP A 241 20.51 5.52 -8.44
C ASP A 241 19.87 5.48 -7.05
N LYS A 242 19.87 6.61 -6.33
CA LYS A 242 19.16 6.74 -5.04
C LYS A 242 17.66 6.56 -5.17
N PHE A 243 17.06 7.10 -6.22
CA PHE A 243 15.63 6.95 -6.47
C PHE A 243 15.28 5.48 -6.74
N ILE A 244 16.03 4.81 -7.62
CA ILE A 244 15.84 3.38 -7.91
C ILE A 244 16.08 2.52 -6.66
N GLU A 245 17.13 2.83 -5.87
CA GLU A 245 17.42 2.16 -4.61
C GLU A 245 16.23 2.28 -3.65
N GLY A 246 15.68 3.48 -3.48
CA GLY A 246 14.53 3.75 -2.63
C GLY A 246 13.31 2.92 -3.01
N GLY A 247 12.93 2.95 -4.29
CA GLY A 247 11.80 2.18 -4.80
C GLY A 247 11.97 0.67 -4.60
N ARG A 248 13.17 0.17 -4.90
CA ARG A 248 13.48 -1.26 -4.71
C ARG A 248 13.43 -1.66 -3.23
N ARG A 249 13.97 -0.84 -2.31
CA ARG A 249 13.97 -1.14 -0.87
C ARG A 249 12.56 -1.14 -0.27
N ALA A 250 11.69 -0.23 -0.69
CA ALA A 250 10.29 -0.24 -0.26
C ALA A 250 9.56 -1.50 -0.76
N LEU A 251 9.79 -1.88 -2.02
CA LEU A 251 9.20 -3.08 -2.61
C LEU A 251 9.76 -4.38 -2.03
N ASP A 252 11.05 -4.43 -1.67
CA ASP A 252 11.66 -5.54 -0.92
C ASP A 252 10.97 -5.69 0.46
N ALA A 253 10.73 -4.57 1.15
CA ALA A 253 10.03 -4.58 2.44
C ALA A 253 8.60 -5.12 2.28
N LEU A 254 7.85 -4.64 1.29
CA LEU A 254 6.52 -5.16 0.97
C LEU A 254 6.54 -6.66 0.65
N TYR A 255 7.56 -7.11 -0.09
CA TYR A 255 7.71 -8.53 -0.39
C TYR A 255 7.91 -9.38 0.86
N ILE A 256 8.69 -8.91 1.85
CA ILE A 256 8.84 -9.59 3.15
C ILE A 256 7.49 -9.77 3.85
N PHE A 257 6.63 -8.74 3.83
CA PHE A 257 5.28 -8.82 4.39
C PHE A 257 4.43 -9.88 3.68
N TRP A 258 4.34 -9.80 2.35
CA TRP A 258 3.52 -10.71 1.55
C TRP A 258 4.01 -12.16 1.60
N ASP A 259 5.32 -12.39 1.58
CA ASP A 259 5.88 -13.74 1.70
C ASP A 259 5.72 -14.32 3.11
N GLY A 260 5.77 -13.46 4.15
CA GLY A 260 5.43 -13.82 5.51
C GLY A 260 3.99 -14.34 5.62
N LEU A 261 3.01 -13.60 5.07
CA LEU A 261 1.62 -14.02 5.00
C LEU A 261 1.44 -15.31 4.18
N ASN A 262 2.13 -15.42 3.05
CA ASN A 262 2.10 -16.61 2.19
C ASN A 262 2.67 -17.86 2.89
N SER A 263 3.66 -17.70 3.76
CA SER A 263 4.22 -18.78 4.55
C SER A 263 3.29 -19.17 5.69
N ALA A 264 2.76 -18.20 6.43
CA ALA A 264 1.84 -18.43 7.54
C ALA A 264 0.56 -19.15 7.09
N ARG A 265 -0.06 -18.73 5.97
CA ARG A 265 -1.28 -19.39 5.47
C ARG A 265 -1.10 -20.89 5.19
N LYS A 266 0.10 -21.35 4.84
CA LYS A 266 0.38 -22.75 4.54
C LYS A 266 0.50 -23.57 5.81
N ALA A 267 0.96 -22.95 6.89
CA ALA A 267 1.02 -23.57 8.21
C ALA A 267 -0.37 -23.63 8.88
N LEU A 268 -1.28 -22.73 8.49
CA LEU A 268 -2.68 -22.67 8.95
C LEU A 268 -3.65 -23.43 8.01
N ALA A 269 -3.14 -24.17 7.02
CA ALA A 269 -3.94 -24.86 6.02
C ALA A 269 -4.40 -26.25 6.50
#